data_AF-A0A1Y3NEV1-F1
#
_entry.id   AF-A0A1Y3NEV1-F1
#
_cell.length_a   1.000
_cell.length_b   1.000
_cell.length_c   1.000
_cell.angle_alpha   90.00
_cell.angle_beta   90.00
_cell.angle_gamma   90.00
#
_symmetry.space_group_name_H-M   'P 1'
#
loop_
_entity.id
_entity.type
_entity.pdbx_description
1 polymer ?
#
loop_
_entity_poly.entity_id
_entity_poly.type
_entity_poly.pdbx_seq_one_letter_code
_entity_poly.pdbx_strand_id
1 'polypeptide(L)' 'EVVYVDGSGYWGVENGNWCGIDASKVSTATNCWSQKLGYKCCAGCNVVDTDENGKWGIENNEWCGINC' A
#
# COMPACT_ATOMS: atom_id res chain seq x y z
N GLU A 1 -0.15 -11.13 4.23
CA GLU A 1 0.44 -9.79 4.03
C GLU A 1 1.73 -9.93 3.25
N VAL A 2 2.14 -8.88 2.53
CA VAL A 2 3.47 -8.86 1.90
C VAL A 2 4.50 -8.64 2.98
N VAL A 3 5.38 -9.61 3.15
CA VAL A 3 6.51 -9.53 4.09
C VAL A 3 7.84 -9.32 3.36
N TYR A 4 7.87 -9.55 2.04
CA TYR A 4 9.08 -9.44 1.25
C TYR A 4 8.79 -9.13 -0.23
N VAL A 5 9.62 -8.29 -0.86
CA VAL A 5 9.48 -7.88 -2.27
C VAL A 5 10.84 -8.00 -2.94
N ASP A 6 10.87 -8.65 -4.10
CA ASP A 6 12.08 -8.78 -4.93
C ASP A 6 11.77 -8.52 -6.42
N GLY A 7 12.79 -8.68 -7.28
CA GLY A 7 12.64 -8.51 -8.73
C GLY A 7 11.74 -9.54 -9.42
N SER A 8 11.26 -10.56 -8.68
CA SER A 8 10.35 -11.59 -9.16
C SER A 8 8.91 -11.37 -8.69
N GLY A 9 8.68 -10.55 -7.65
CA GLY A 9 7.34 -10.15 -7.22
C GLY A 9 7.20 -9.95 -5.70
N TYR A 10 5.95 -10.08 -5.23
CA TYR A 10 5.58 -9.93 -3.83
C TYR A 10 5.50 -11.29 -3.14
N TRP A 11 5.97 -11.39 -1.90
CA TRP A 11 6.02 -12.64 -1.15
C TRP A 11 5.38 -12.47 0.23
N GLY A 12 4.63 -13.50 0.64
CA GLY A 12 3.94 -13.61 1.92
C GLY A 12 4.33 -14.90 2.64
N VAL A 13 4.05 -14.95 3.94
CA VAL A 13 4.14 -16.18 4.74
C VAL A 13 2.73 -16.53 5.22
N GLU A 14 2.24 -17.72 4.86
CA GLU A 14 0.93 -18.24 5.25
C GLU A 14 1.11 -19.62 5.88
N ASN A 15 0.69 -19.76 7.14
CA ASN A 15 0.85 -20.98 7.94
C ASN A 15 2.30 -21.51 8.01
N GLY A 16 3.27 -20.60 8.10
CA GLY A 16 4.70 -20.94 8.16
C GLY A 16 5.32 -21.33 6.82
N ASN A 17 4.58 -21.22 5.71
CA ASN A 17 5.07 -21.48 4.36
C ASN A 17 5.20 -20.18 3.57
N TRP A 18 6.26 -20.09 2.77
CA TRP A 18 6.44 -18.98 1.83
C TRP A 18 5.55 -19.16 0.61
N CYS A 19 4.75 -18.14 0.29
CA CYS A 19 3.91 -18.09 -0.89
C CYS A 19 4.16 -16.80 -1.69
N GLY A 20 4.15 -16.94 -3.02
CA GLY A 20 4.14 -15.79 -3.93
C GLY A 20 2.77 -15.17 -3.95
N ILE A 21 2.69 -13.86 -3.75
CA ILE A 21 1.45 -13.11 -3.77
C ILE A 21 1.18 -12.68 -5.21
N ASP A 22 0.05 -13.15 -5.74
CA ASP A 22 -0.41 -12.78 -7.07
C ASP A 22 -0.62 -11.26 -7.15
N ALA A 23 0.15 -10.60 -8.02
CA ALA A 23 0.10 -9.14 -8.21
C ALA A 23 -1.28 -8.63 -8.67
N SER A 24 -2.17 -9.51 -9.15
CA SER A 24 -3.57 -9.19 -9.46
C SER A 24 -4.50 -9.26 -8.25
N LYS A 25 -4.11 -9.99 -7.18
CA LYS A 25 -4.77 -10.00 -5.86
C LYS A 25 -4.11 -9.04 -4.85
N VAL A 26 -2.95 -8.51 -5.20
CA VAL A 26 -2.45 -7.22 -4.73
C VAL A 26 -3.37 -6.15 -5.33
N SER A 27 -4.56 -6.03 -4.76
CA SER A 27 -5.49 -4.94 -5.05
C SER A 27 -4.86 -3.64 -4.57
N THR A 28 -3.95 -3.05 -5.36
CA THR A 28 -3.45 -1.66 -5.35
C THR A 28 -3.07 -1.01 -4.00
N ALA A 29 -3.05 -1.77 -2.90
CA ALA A 29 -2.77 -1.32 -1.54
C ALA A 29 -1.36 -1.68 -1.09
N THR A 30 -0.61 -2.42 -1.91
CA THR A 30 0.65 -3.05 -1.50
C THR A 30 1.87 -2.16 -1.68
N ASN A 31 1.70 -0.88 -1.99
CA ASN A 31 2.80 0.05 -1.86
C ASN A 31 2.33 1.46 -1.50
N CYS A 32 1.36 1.61 -0.61
CA CYS A 32 1.09 2.93 -0.07
C CYS A 32 2.30 3.36 0.76
N TRP A 33 3.03 4.31 0.20
CA TRP A 33 4.19 4.92 0.84
C TRP A 33 3.82 5.51 2.21
N SER A 34 2.57 5.95 2.39
CA SER A 34 2.02 6.46 3.65
C SER A 34 2.03 5.44 4.79
N GLN A 35 1.92 4.14 4.50
CA GLN A 35 1.99 3.09 5.52
C GLN A 35 3.37 3.03 6.18
N LYS A 36 4.43 3.36 5.45
CA LYS A 36 5.80 3.47 6.01
C LYS A 36 5.92 4.63 7.01
N LEU A 37 5.03 5.61 6.89
CA LEU A 37 4.92 6.77 7.79
C LEU A 37 3.86 6.56 8.90
N GLY A 38 3.17 5.42 8.92
CA GLY A 38 2.12 5.10 9.91
C GLY A 38 0.71 5.54 9.50
N TYR A 39 0.49 5.93 8.24
CA TYR A 39 -0.81 6.37 7.72
C TYR A 39 -1.45 5.33 6.80
N LYS A 40 -2.78 5.37 6.67
CA LYS A 40 -3.54 4.40 5.88
C LYS A 40 -3.36 4.63 4.38
N CYS A 41 -3.76 3.67 3.56
CA CYS A 41 -3.96 3.87 2.12
C CYS A 41 -5.30 4.57 1.87
N CYS A 42 -5.37 5.47 0.91
CA CYS A 42 -6.66 5.93 0.42
C CYS A 42 -7.26 4.86 -0.50
N ALA A 43 -8.56 4.60 -0.36
CA ALA A 43 -9.33 3.79 -1.31
C ALA A 43 -9.58 4.54 -2.61
N GLY A 44 -9.67 5.87 -2.56
CA GLY A 44 -9.82 6.76 -3.70
C GLY A 44 -8.54 7.53 -4.07
N CYS A 45 -8.62 8.20 -5.22
CA CYS A 45 -7.57 9.06 -5.78
C CYS A 45 -7.78 10.55 -5.50
N ASN A 46 -8.59 10.89 -4.50
CA ASN A 46 -8.94 12.28 -4.25
C ASN A 46 -7.84 12.99 -3.48
N VAL A 47 -6.95 13.65 -4.23
CA VAL A 47 -5.80 14.37 -3.68
C VAL A 47 -6.26 15.65 -3.01
N VAL A 48 -6.00 15.76 -1.72
CA VAL A 48 -6.26 16.97 -0.93
C VAL A 48 -4.97 17.72 -0.61
N ASP A 49 -3.85 17.01 -0.56
CA ASP A 49 -2.53 17.58 -0.30
C ASP A 49 -1.45 16.78 -1.04
N THR A 50 -0.27 17.34 -1.25
CA THR A 50 0.86 16.65 -1.89
C THR A 50 2.16 17.19 -1.34
N ASP A 51 3.00 16.29 -0.86
CA ASP A 51 4.30 16.60 -0.27
C ASP A 51 5.45 15.86 -0.99
N GLU A 52 6.64 15.93 -0.41
CA GLU A 52 7.85 15.25 -0.93
C GLU A 52 7.74 13.71 -0.89
N ASN A 53 6.86 13.17 -0.06
CA ASN A 53 6.63 11.73 0.06
C ASN A 53 5.60 11.24 -0.98
N GLY A 54 4.61 12.06 -1.32
CA GLY A 54 3.64 11.80 -2.37
C GLY A 54 2.32 12.55 -2.21
N LYS A 55 1.27 12.00 -2.81
CA LYS A 55 -0.08 12.59 -2.77
C LYS A 55 -0.86 12.08 -1.55
N TRP A 56 -1.45 12.98 -0.80
CA TRP A 56 -2.28 12.69 0.35
C TRP A 56 -3.76 12.89 0.04
N GLY A 57 -4.59 12.05 0.67
CA GLY A 57 -6.03 12.14 0.68
C GLY A 57 -6.54 12.15 2.13
N ILE A 58 -7.81 12.51 2.27
CA ILE A 58 -8.55 12.36 3.53
C ILE A 58 -9.77 11.49 3.26
N GLU A 59 -9.89 10.40 3.99
CA GLU A 59 -11.03 9.49 3.95
C GLU A 59 -11.49 9.18 5.38
N ASN A 60 -12.80 9.23 5.64
CA ASN A 60 -13.35 9.04 6.98
C ASN A 60 -12.71 9.94 8.07
N ASN A 61 -12.39 11.18 7.71
CA ASN A 61 -11.69 12.14 8.58
C ASN A 61 -10.27 11.70 9.01
N GLU A 62 -9.65 10.74 8.32
CA GLU A 62 -8.28 10.30 8.57
C GLU A 62 -7.39 10.57 7.35
N TRP A 63 -6.13 10.90 7.61
CA TRP A 63 -5.12 11.05 6.57
C TRP A 63 -4.73 9.69 5.99
N CYS A 64 -4.66 9.66 4.67
CA CYS A 64 -4.27 8.49 3.92
C CYS A 64 -3.35 8.88 2.76
N GLY A 65 -2.45 7.98 2.38
CA GLY A 65 -1.63 8.13 1.20
C GLY A 65 -2.34 7.63 -0.04
N ILE A 66 -2.32 8.44 -1.07
CA ILE A 66 -2.87 8.10 -2.38
C ILE A 66 -1.79 7.38 -3.15
N ASN A 67 -2.15 6.18 -3.62
CA ASN A 67 -1.37 5.43 -4.57
C ASN A 67 -2.28 4.98 -5.73
N CYS A 68 -2.39 5.88 -6.69
CA CYS A 68 -2.81 5.66 -8.05
C CYS A 68 -1.87 6.46 -8.96
#